data_AF-A0A4U6CXZ3-F1
#
_entry.id   AF-A0A4U6CXZ3-F1
#
_cell.length_a   1.000
_cell.length_b   1.000
_cell.length_c   1.000
_cell.angle_alpha   90.00
_cell.angle_beta   90.00
_cell.angle_gamma   90.00
#
_symmetry.space_group_name_H-M   'P 1'
#
loop_
_entity.id
_entity.type
_entity.pdbx_description
1 polymer ?
#
loop_
_entity_poly.entity_id
_entity_poly.type
_entity_poly.pdbx_seq_one_letter_code
_entity_poly.pdbx_strand_id
1 'polypeptide(L)'
;MLISSETPHLSSVNGRKFLGKTLFTGYIYDLYPSGDTAEISGFLDGNEHGIRKKFYPGGRLREKREFNQGKKTGIYYAWWDNGDKMLKYHFKNDEYDGTCQEWNRYGRLIREMNYANGHEEGPQKLYYDNGKVRANYVILNGRRYGLLGTKNCVNVSDSVLKN
;
A
#
# COMPACT_ATOMS: atom_id res chain seq x y z
N MET A 1 -3.87 -26.12 -4.79
CA MET A 1 -2.86 -26.67 -3.85
C MET A 1 -2.48 -25.59 -2.85
N LEU A 2 -2.17 -25.93 -1.59
CA LEU A 2 -1.63 -25.01 -0.57
C LEU A 2 -0.32 -25.61 -0.06
N ILE A 3 0.78 -24.87 -0.08
CA ILE A 3 2.11 -25.35 0.34
C ILE A 3 2.86 -24.30 1.17
N SER A 4 3.81 -24.75 2.00
CA SER A 4 4.74 -23.87 2.70
C SER A 4 5.73 -23.24 1.70
N SER A 5 6.20 -22.03 1.96
CA SER A 5 7.31 -21.41 1.23
C SER A 5 8.64 -22.16 1.39
N GLU A 6 8.76 -23.00 2.42
CA GLU A 6 9.91 -23.87 2.68
C GLU A 6 9.80 -25.24 1.98
N THR A 7 8.76 -25.45 1.16
CA THR A 7 8.56 -26.71 0.44
C THR A 7 9.77 -27.03 -0.45
N PRO A 8 10.38 -28.22 -0.35
CA PRO A 8 11.48 -28.61 -1.22
C PRO A 8 11.14 -28.47 -2.70
N HIS A 9 12.12 -28.06 -3.50
CA HIS A 9 11.98 -27.81 -4.94
C HIS A 9 11.04 -26.66 -5.34
N LEU A 10 10.49 -25.90 -4.39
CA LEU A 10 9.89 -24.61 -4.68
C LEU A 10 11.00 -23.61 -5.05
N SER A 11 10.87 -22.95 -6.20
CA SER A 11 11.83 -21.95 -6.65
C SER A 11 11.15 -20.76 -7.30
N SER A 12 11.90 -19.68 -7.47
CA SER A 12 11.44 -18.46 -8.12
C SER A 12 12.43 -18.09 -9.22
N VAL A 13 11.98 -18.03 -10.46
CA VAL A 13 12.80 -17.66 -11.63
C VAL A 13 12.11 -16.51 -12.33
N ASN A 14 12.77 -15.35 -12.41
CA ASN A 14 12.21 -14.12 -12.99
C ASN A 14 10.84 -13.72 -12.40
N GLY A 15 10.67 -13.91 -11.09
CA GLY A 15 9.42 -13.60 -10.38
C GLY A 15 8.32 -14.65 -10.53
N ARG A 16 8.51 -15.71 -11.33
CA ARG A 16 7.57 -16.82 -11.46
C ARG A 16 7.89 -17.95 -10.49
N LYS A 17 6.88 -18.48 -9.83
CA LYS A 17 6.98 -19.64 -8.93
C LYS A 17 6.93 -20.95 -9.70
N PHE A 18 7.86 -21.84 -9.35
CA PHE A 18 7.94 -23.19 -9.88
C PHE A 18 7.97 -24.20 -8.74
N LEU A 19 7.29 -25.33 -8.90
CA LEU A 19 7.48 -26.52 -8.08
C LEU A 19 8.17 -27.57 -8.95
N GLY A 20 9.44 -27.85 -8.64
CA GLY A 20 10.30 -28.61 -9.55
C GLY A 20 10.53 -27.86 -10.87
N LYS A 21 10.14 -28.46 -11.99
CA LYS A 21 10.28 -27.86 -13.35
C LYS A 21 8.98 -27.25 -13.89
N THR A 22 7.89 -27.31 -13.13
CA THR A 22 6.56 -26.86 -13.56
C THR A 22 6.15 -25.56 -12.89
N LEU A 23 5.45 -24.68 -13.63
CA LEU A 23 4.87 -23.47 -13.07
C LEU A 23 3.87 -23.81 -11.97
N PHE A 24 3.92 -23.08 -10.87
CA PHE A 24 3.10 -23.36 -9.70
C PHE A 24 1.74 -22.66 -9.79
N THR A 25 0.68 -23.41 -9.51
CA THR A 25 -0.69 -22.90 -9.35
C THR A 25 -1.25 -23.35 -8.01
N GLY A 26 -1.64 -22.39 -7.17
CA GLY A 26 -2.08 -22.64 -5.80
C GLY A 26 -1.72 -21.50 -4.86
N TYR A 27 -1.68 -21.79 -3.57
CA TYR A 27 -1.33 -20.86 -2.53
C TYR A 27 -0.02 -21.27 -1.88
N ILE A 28 0.83 -20.28 -1.59
CA ILE A 28 2.04 -20.44 -0.79
C ILE A 28 1.81 -19.68 0.51
N TYR A 29 2.13 -20.28 1.65
CA TYR A 29 2.12 -19.61 2.95
C TYR A 29 3.51 -19.55 3.57
N ASP A 30 3.77 -18.46 4.28
CA ASP A 30 4.95 -18.27 5.13
C ASP A 30 4.52 -18.30 6.60
N LEU A 31 5.36 -18.84 7.47
CA LEU A 31 5.14 -18.84 8.92
C LEU A 31 6.13 -17.92 9.64
N TYR A 32 5.69 -17.37 10.76
CA TYR A 32 6.58 -16.84 11.78
C TYR A 32 7.34 -17.97 12.49
N PRO A 33 8.45 -17.66 13.18
CA PRO A 33 9.12 -18.64 14.05
C PRO A 33 8.22 -19.22 15.14
N SER A 34 7.16 -18.49 15.54
CA SER A 34 6.13 -18.98 16.48
C SER A 34 5.23 -20.07 15.88
N GLY A 35 5.26 -20.28 14.57
CA GLY A 35 4.36 -21.17 13.84
C GLY A 35 3.08 -20.49 13.31
N ASP A 36 2.82 -19.23 13.67
CA ASP A 36 1.69 -18.47 13.14
C ASP A 36 1.89 -18.12 11.67
N THR A 37 0.81 -18.02 10.89
CA THR A 37 0.90 -17.59 9.49
C THR A 37 1.34 -16.12 9.39
N ALA A 38 2.44 -15.88 8.70
CA ALA A 38 2.94 -14.54 8.40
C ALA A 38 2.35 -13.98 7.10
N GLU A 39 2.21 -14.84 6.09
CA GLU A 39 1.75 -14.47 4.76
C GLU A 39 1.06 -15.65 4.06
N ILE A 40 0.08 -15.35 3.22
CA ILE A 40 -0.47 -16.29 2.25
C ILE A 40 -0.67 -15.57 0.92
N SER A 41 -0.13 -16.16 -0.14
CA SER A 41 -0.07 -15.58 -1.48
C SER A 41 -0.57 -16.60 -2.50
N GLY A 42 -1.52 -16.20 -3.34
CA GLY A 42 -2.04 -17.02 -4.44
C GLY A 42 -1.20 -16.86 -5.70
N PHE A 43 -1.09 -17.95 -6.47
CA PHE A 43 -0.35 -18.03 -7.72
C PHE A 43 -1.14 -18.79 -8.78
N LEU A 44 -1.05 -18.32 -10.02
CA LEU A 44 -1.59 -18.97 -11.21
C LEU A 44 -0.50 -18.93 -12.30
N ASP A 45 -0.12 -20.11 -12.80
CA ASP A 45 0.95 -20.29 -13.79
C ASP A 45 2.24 -19.57 -13.38
N GLY A 46 2.57 -19.68 -12.09
CA GLY A 46 3.73 -19.08 -11.46
C GLY A 46 3.63 -17.59 -11.14
N ASN A 47 2.62 -16.85 -11.64
CA ASN A 47 2.46 -15.42 -11.34
C ASN A 47 1.54 -15.21 -10.13
N GLU A 48 1.75 -14.15 -9.33
CA GLU A 48 0.82 -13.80 -8.24
C GLU A 48 -0.61 -13.59 -8.81
N HIS A 49 -1.60 -14.24 -8.19
CA HIS A 49 -2.98 -14.18 -8.65
C HIS A 49 -3.95 -14.37 -7.48
N GLY A 50 -5.01 -13.57 -7.47
CA GLY A 50 -5.99 -13.53 -6.39
C GLY A 50 -5.51 -12.69 -5.20
N ILE A 51 -5.94 -13.08 -4.00
CA ILE A 51 -5.72 -12.28 -2.79
C ILE A 51 -4.46 -12.74 -2.06
N ARG A 52 -3.53 -11.80 -1.87
CA ARG A 52 -2.43 -11.90 -0.91
C ARG A 52 -2.85 -11.31 0.43
N LYS A 53 -2.54 -12.01 1.53
CA LYS A 53 -2.73 -11.51 2.89
C LYS A 53 -1.43 -11.60 3.68
N LYS A 54 -1.15 -10.59 4.48
CA LYS A 54 -0.10 -10.63 5.51
C LYS A 54 -0.73 -10.40 6.87
N PHE A 55 -0.14 -11.01 7.89
CA PHE A 55 -0.63 -10.94 9.25
C PHE A 55 0.42 -10.36 10.18
N TYR A 56 0.00 -9.88 11.33
CA TYR A 56 0.86 -9.70 12.49
C TYR A 56 1.02 -11.03 13.23
N PRO A 57 2.05 -11.20 14.08
CA PRO A 57 2.08 -12.28 15.06
C PRO A 57 0.77 -12.29 15.87
N GLY A 58 0.20 -13.47 16.11
CA GLY A 58 -1.15 -13.60 16.68
C GLY A 58 -2.30 -13.54 15.66
N GLY A 59 -2.00 -13.51 14.35
CA GLY A 59 -2.97 -13.77 13.28
C GLY A 59 -3.85 -12.58 12.87
N ARG A 60 -3.64 -11.39 13.44
CA ARG A 60 -4.37 -10.19 13.03
C ARG A 60 -3.97 -9.78 11.62
N LEU A 61 -4.93 -9.45 10.76
CA LEU A 61 -4.67 -9.03 9.39
C LEU A 61 -3.88 -7.70 9.37
N ARG A 62 -2.73 -7.72 8.72
CA ARG A 62 -1.86 -6.55 8.51
C ARG A 62 -2.07 -5.95 7.14
N GLU A 63 -2.18 -6.79 6.12
CA GLU A 63 -2.31 -6.36 4.72
C GLU A 63 -3.22 -7.31 3.94
N LYS A 64 -4.01 -6.77 3.02
CA LYS A 64 -4.77 -7.52 2.02
C LYS A 64 -4.65 -6.82 0.69
N ARG A 65 -4.11 -7.52 -0.31
CA ARG A 65 -3.89 -6.99 -1.66
C ARG A 65 -4.35 -7.98 -2.72
N GLU A 66 -4.86 -7.47 -3.83
CA GLU A 66 -5.33 -8.26 -4.95
C GLU A 66 -4.35 -8.16 -6.13
N PHE A 67 -4.17 -9.30 -6.80
CA PHE A 67 -3.31 -9.46 -7.96
C PHE A 67 -4.05 -10.19 -9.08
N ASN A 68 -3.76 -9.79 -10.32
CA ASN A 68 -4.16 -10.51 -11.50
C ASN A 68 -2.93 -10.75 -12.38
N GLN A 69 -2.44 -12.01 -12.40
CA GLN A 69 -1.33 -12.44 -13.27
C GLN A 69 -0.08 -11.57 -13.06
N GLY A 70 0.31 -11.37 -11.80
CA GLY A 70 1.49 -10.61 -11.38
C GLY A 70 1.25 -9.11 -11.21
N LYS A 71 0.14 -8.57 -11.72
CA LYS A 71 -0.18 -7.14 -11.64
C LYS A 71 -1.08 -6.83 -10.47
N LYS A 72 -0.83 -5.73 -9.75
CA LYS A 72 -1.73 -5.23 -8.70
C LYS A 72 -3.03 -4.77 -9.34
N THR A 73 -4.14 -5.14 -8.71
CA THR A 73 -5.48 -4.72 -9.11
C THR A 73 -6.36 -4.57 -7.87
N GLY A 74 -7.59 -4.07 -8.04
CA GLY A 74 -8.55 -3.94 -6.97
C GLY A 74 -8.09 -3.03 -5.84
N ILE A 75 -8.41 -3.39 -4.61
CA ILE A 75 -8.14 -2.56 -3.43
C ILE A 75 -7.04 -3.19 -2.56
N TYR A 76 -6.00 -2.40 -2.28
CA TYR A 76 -5.00 -2.70 -1.27
C TYR A 76 -5.41 -2.06 0.07
N TYR A 77 -5.60 -2.89 1.07
CA TYR A 77 -5.79 -2.47 2.46
C TYR A 77 -4.56 -2.82 3.29
N ALA A 78 -4.21 -1.93 4.22
CA ALA A 78 -3.37 -2.29 5.35
C ALA A 78 -3.92 -1.69 6.64
N TRP A 79 -3.59 -2.33 7.74
CA TRP A 79 -4.05 -1.98 9.08
C TRP A 79 -2.85 -1.82 10.01
N TRP A 80 -3.02 -0.97 11.02
CA TRP A 80 -2.11 -0.90 12.15
C TRP A 80 -2.25 -2.16 13.02
N ASP A 81 -1.32 -2.38 13.94
CA ASP A 81 -1.35 -3.49 14.90
C ASP A 81 -2.57 -3.44 15.84
N ASN A 82 -3.03 -2.24 16.15
CA ASN A 82 -4.30 -1.96 16.83
C ASN A 82 -5.54 -2.21 15.96
N GLY A 83 -5.33 -2.54 14.68
CA GLY A 83 -6.26 -2.87 13.59
C GLY A 83 -7.18 -1.76 13.11
N ASP A 84 -6.86 -0.52 13.47
CA ASP A 84 -7.35 0.61 12.72
C ASP A 84 -6.79 0.57 11.30
N LYS A 85 -7.51 1.16 10.35
CA LYS A 85 -7.03 1.28 8.97
C LYS A 85 -5.74 2.09 8.97
N MET A 86 -4.75 1.62 8.23
CA MET A 86 -3.53 2.35 7.92
C MET A 86 -3.61 2.96 6.53
N LEU A 87 -4.08 2.18 5.54
CA LEU A 87 -4.26 2.66 4.17
C LEU A 87 -5.36 1.90 3.43
N LYS A 88 -5.85 2.54 2.37
CA LYS A 88 -6.75 2.00 1.36
C LYS A 88 -6.38 2.59 0.01
N TYR A 89 -5.75 1.81 -0.85
CA TYR A 89 -5.35 2.24 -2.20
C TYR A 89 -6.08 1.46 -3.27
N HIS A 90 -6.40 2.13 -4.36
CA HIS A 90 -7.03 1.51 -5.52
C HIS A 90 -5.99 1.33 -6.63
N PHE A 91 -5.96 0.14 -7.21
CA PHE A 91 -5.02 -0.22 -8.27
C PHE A 91 -5.73 -0.76 -9.51
N LYS A 92 -5.18 -0.43 -10.68
CA LYS A 92 -5.53 -1.03 -11.96
C LYS A 92 -4.24 -1.25 -12.75
N ASN A 93 -3.91 -2.52 -13.01
CA ASN A 93 -2.71 -2.90 -13.78
C ASN A 93 -1.41 -2.25 -13.25
N ASP A 94 -1.15 -2.37 -11.94
CA ASP A 94 0.00 -1.79 -11.23
C ASP A 94 -0.01 -0.27 -11.00
N GLU A 95 -0.97 0.45 -11.58
CA GLU A 95 -1.11 1.89 -11.43
C GLU A 95 -2.16 2.25 -10.37
N TYR A 96 -1.97 3.38 -9.68
CA TYR A 96 -3.03 3.94 -8.84
C TYR A 96 -4.19 4.41 -9.72
N ASP A 97 -5.42 4.01 -9.37
CA ASP A 97 -6.61 4.35 -10.14
C ASP A 97 -7.82 4.52 -9.20
N GLY A 98 -8.14 5.77 -8.87
CA GLY A 98 -9.14 6.14 -7.86
C GLY A 98 -8.53 6.81 -6.61
N THR A 99 -9.29 6.80 -5.52
CA THR A 99 -8.91 7.50 -4.27
C THR A 99 -8.00 6.63 -3.40
N CYS A 100 -6.80 7.12 -3.09
CA CYS A 100 -5.85 6.53 -2.15
C CYS A 100 -5.87 7.28 -0.82
N GLN A 101 -6.16 6.57 0.26
CA GLN A 101 -6.29 7.14 1.60
C GLN A 101 -5.28 6.54 2.58
N GLU A 102 -4.74 7.37 3.46
CA GLU A 102 -3.87 6.97 4.57
C GLU A 102 -4.38 7.56 5.89
N TRP A 103 -4.32 6.75 6.94
CA TRP A 103 -4.68 7.14 8.31
C TRP A 103 -3.51 6.90 9.24
N ASN A 104 -3.31 7.79 10.21
CA ASN A 104 -2.31 7.59 11.26
C ASN A 104 -2.79 6.55 12.29
N ARG A 105 -1.90 6.21 13.23
CA ARG A 105 -2.16 5.22 14.30
C ARG A 105 -3.31 5.55 15.26
N TYR A 106 -3.87 6.75 15.17
CA TYR A 106 -5.00 7.22 15.97
C TYR A 106 -6.30 7.24 15.15
N GLY A 107 -6.30 6.65 13.96
CA GLY A 107 -7.45 6.58 13.06
C GLY A 107 -7.76 7.90 12.33
N ARG A 108 -6.88 8.91 12.39
CA ARG A 108 -7.10 10.19 11.70
C ARG A 108 -6.61 10.11 10.26
N LEU A 109 -7.44 10.54 9.31
CA LEU A 109 -7.07 10.65 7.90
C LEU A 109 -5.97 11.71 7.75
N ILE A 110 -4.81 11.31 7.23
CA ILE A 110 -3.66 12.20 7.02
C ILE A 110 -3.37 12.45 5.54
N ARG A 111 -3.93 11.60 4.66
CA ARG A 111 -3.75 11.73 3.23
C ARG A 111 -4.96 11.20 2.48
N GLU A 112 -5.44 11.97 1.52
CA GLU A 112 -6.45 11.56 0.54
C GLU A 112 -6.01 12.10 -0.82
N MET A 113 -5.57 11.19 -1.69
CA MET A 113 -5.08 11.51 -3.02
C MET A 113 -5.98 10.85 -4.06
N ASN A 114 -6.22 11.52 -5.17
CA ASN A 114 -7.00 10.99 -6.28
C ASN A 114 -6.11 10.80 -7.51
N TYR A 115 -6.20 9.61 -8.11
CA TYR A 115 -5.41 9.20 -9.26
C TYR A 115 -6.29 8.72 -10.41
N ALA A 116 -5.82 8.92 -11.64
CA ALA A 116 -6.35 8.30 -12.86
C ALA A 116 -5.18 7.80 -13.71
N ASN A 117 -5.17 6.51 -14.04
CA ASN A 117 -4.08 5.87 -14.82
C ASN A 117 -2.68 6.21 -14.28
N GLY A 118 -2.50 6.11 -12.96
CA GLY A 118 -1.21 6.34 -12.30
C GLY A 118 -0.83 7.81 -12.06
N HIS A 119 -1.61 8.77 -12.56
CA HIS A 119 -1.33 10.21 -12.42
C HIS A 119 -2.31 10.87 -11.44
N GLU A 120 -1.84 11.86 -10.66
CA GLU A 120 -2.73 12.65 -9.80
C GLU A 120 -3.77 13.37 -10.67
N GLU A 121 -5.06 13.23 -10.34
CA GLU A 121 -6.17 13.86 -11.05
C GLU A 121 -7.25 14.24 -10.03
N GLY A 122 -7.83 15.43 -10.13
CA GLY A 122 -8.83 15.91 -9.19
C GLY A 122 -8.25 16.32 -7.82
N PRO A 123 -9.07 16.33 -6.74
CA PRO A 123 -8.72 16.95 -5.47
C PRO A 123 -7.69 16.13 -4.67
N GLN A 124 -6.79 16.80 -3.97
CA GLN A 124 -5.72 16.21 -3.17
C GLN A 124 -5.70 16.91 -1.80
N LYS A 125 -5.73 16.12 -0.72
CA LYS A 125 -5.76 16.65 0.65
C LYS A 125 -4.74 15.93 1.52
N LEU A 126 -3.94 16.72 2.22
CA LEU A 126 -2.94 16.22 3.16
C LEU A 126 -3.08 16.99 4.47
N TYR A 127 -2.99 16.26 5.57
CA TYR A 127 -3.13 16.79 6.92
C TYR A 127 -1.91 16.45 7.77
N TYR A 128 -1.60 17.29 8.75
CA TYR A 128 -0.72 16.92 9.86
C TYR A 128 -1.49 16.04 10.86
N ASP A 129 -0.79 15.34 11.75
CA ASP A 129 -1.40 14.48 12.77
C ASP A 129 -2.33 15.22 13.74
N ASN A 130 -2.13 16.53 13.90
CA ASN A 130 -2.99 17.42 14.67
C ASN A 130 -4.25 17.87 13.92
N GLY A 131 -4.48 17.37 12.69
CA GLY A 131 -5.64 17.70 11.86
C GLY A 131 -5.50 18.99 11.05
N LYS A 132 -4.42 19.77 11.22
CA LYS A 132 -4.21 20.97 10.41
C LYS A 132 -3.95 20.60 8.95
N VAL A 133 -4.49 21.39 8.03
CA VAL A 133 -4.24 21.21 6.60
C VAL A 133 -2.77 21.47 6.30
N ARG A 134 -2.12 20.47 5.69
CA ARG A 134 -0.75 20.57 5.17
C ARG A 134 -0.77 21.00 3.72
N ALA A 135 -1.67 20.45 2.93
CA ALA A 135 -1.90 20.83 1.54
C ALA A 135 -3.35 20.49 1.14
N ASN A 136 -3.91 21.32 0.26
CA ASN A 136 -5.24 21.17 -0.29
C ASN A 136 -5.25 21.82 -1.68
N TYR A 137 -5.20 21.00 -2.72
CA TYR A 137 -5.11 21.44 -4.10
C TYR A 137 -5.87 20.49 -5.02
N VAL A 138 -6.10 20.92 -6.25
CA VAL A 138 -6.73 20.12 -7.31
C VAL A 138 -5.77 20.02 -8.51
N ILE A 139 -5.69 18.85 -9.12
CA ILE A 139 -5.11 18.68 -10.44
C ILE A 139 -6.22 18.77 -11.48
N LEU A 140 -6.09 19.68 -12.44
CA LEU A 140 -6.97 19.80 -13.59
C LEU A 140 -6.12 19.93 -14.85
N ASN A 141 -6.28 19.02 -15.80
CA ASN A 141 -5.52 18.99 -17.06
C ASN A 141 -4.00 19.02 -16.81
N GLY A 142 -3.53 18.24 -15.85
CA GLY A 142 -2.11 18.16 -15.47
C GLY A 142 -1.55 19.37 -14.71
N ARG A 143 -2.37 20.38 -14.39
CA ARG A 143 -1.94 21.58 -13.64
C ARG A 143 -2.48 21.59 -12.21
N ARG A 144 -1.65 22.09 -11.29
CA ARG A 144 -1.93 22.19 -9.84
C ARG A 144 -2.55 23.54 -9.48
N TYR A 145 -3.66 23.52 -8.74
CA TYR A 145 -4.32 24.71 -8.21
C TYR A 145 -4.63 24.56 -6.72
N GLY A 146 -4.19 25.49 -5.88
CA GLY A 146 -4.51 25.52 -4.45
C GLY A 146 -3.27 25.56 -3.55
N LEU A 147 -3.45 25.16 -2.30
CA LEU A 147 -2.42 25.18 -1.27
C LEU A 147 -1.52 23.94 -1.41
N LEU A 148 -0.29 24.12 -1.89
CA LEU A 148 0.68 23.03 -2.08
C LEU A 148 1.55 22.75 -0.85
N GLY A 149 1.42 23.54 0.20
CA GLY A 149 2.22 23.42 1.42
C GLY A 149 2.23 24.72 2.22
N THR A 150 2.55 24.63 3.50
CA THR A 150 2.88 25.81 4.31
C THR A 150 4.36 26.15 4.12
N LYS A 151 4.66 27.21 3.36
CA LYS A 151 5.95 27.89 3.52
C LYS A 151 5.86 28.61 4.86
N ASN A 152 6.55 28.13 5.89
CA ASN A 152 6.60 28.84 7.16
C ASN A 152 7.20 30.23 6.89
N CYS A 153 6.37 31.27 6.93
CA CYS A 153 6.85 32.64 6.92
C CYS A 153 7.61 32.83 8.23
N VAL A 154 8.94 32.90 8.16
CA VAL A 154 9.74 33.38 9.28
C VAL A 154 9.63 34.90 9.27
N ASN A 155 9.29 35.50 10.40
CA ASN A 155 9.31 36.95 10.49
C ASN A 155 10.76 37.41 10.28
N VAL A 156 10.97 38.43 9.46
CA VAL A 156 12.32 38.91 9.14
C VAL A 156 13.04 39.33 10.43
N SER A 157 12.32 39.89 11.40
CA SER A 157 12.82 40.21 12.74
C SER A 157 13.42 39.02 13.48
N ASP A 158 12.79 37.85 13.39
CA ASP A 158 13.18 36.64 14.13
C ASP A 158 14.42 35.96 13.53
N SER A 159 14.77 36.35 12.30
CA SER A 159 15.96 35.86 11.57
C SER A 159 17.19 36.71 11.86
N VAL A 160 17.01 37.98 12.23
CA VAL A 160 18.10 38.96 12.44
C VAL A 160 18.61 38.95 13.89
N LEU A 161 17.80 38.51 14.85
CA LEU A 161 18.16 38.52 16.28
C LEU A 161 18.84 37.23 16.77
N LYS A 162 19.24 36.33 15.86
CA LYS A 162 20.07 35.17 16.19
C LYS A 162 21.54 35.47 15.87
N ASN A 163 22.16 36.34 16.67
CA ASN A 163 23.61 36.48 16.82
C ASN A 163 23.93 36.55 18.30
#